data_AF-A0A9X7SJU9-F1
#
_entry.id   AF-A0A9X7SJU9-F1
#
_cell.length_a   1.000
_cell.length_b   1.000
_cell.length_c   1.000
_cell.angle_alpha   90.00
_cell.angle_beta   90.00
_cell.angle_gamma   90.00
#
_symmetry.space_group_name_H-M   'P 1'
#
loop_
_entity.id
_entity.type
_entity.pdbx_description
1 polymer ?
#
loop_
_entity_poly.entity_id
_entity_poly.type
_entity_poly.pdbx_seq_one_letter_code
_entity_poly.pdbx_strand_id
1 'polypeptide(L)'
;MMNREETVETLIKNVSCQQQGGDFVLTWHWGQDIPCVYVHKSLYGAPFDAGLIEDQELKLYTREEYKVHKGLREKAEGIGRYTYRIFPCRLEDGKPILLIPQGDAHVIHVSTGKAKIYYSFKRSGSWFRKQQTLQIRIFSEIPIAKDVLCYVKKEGSPPAHKDDGTQYPFIRDLVPGVNLLPEIEVRKKDVIRLFFTDGKKYGEMYELIPE
;
A
#
# COMPACT_ATOMS: atom_id res chain seq x y z
N MET A 1 19.92 22.87 -1.64
CA MET A 1 20.44 21.50 -1.61
C MET A 1 21.02 21.27 -0.23
N MET A 2 20.32 20.48 0.57
CA MET A 2 20.75 20.12 1.93
C MET A 2 21.97 19.20 1.88
N ASN A 3 22.93 19.39 2.78
CA ASN A 3 24.08 18.49 2.90
C ASN A 3 23.63 17.13 3.46
N ARG A 4 24.25 16.05 2.99
CA ARG A 4 23.91 14.67 3.35
C ARG A 4 25.19 13.93 3.74
N GLU A 5 25.15 13.21 4.85
CA GLU A 5 26.29 12.44 5.35
C GLU A 5 25.82 11.07 5.83
N GLU A 6 26.55 10.01 5.50
CA GLU A 6 26.29 8.69 6.06
C GLU A 6 26.69 8.64 7.53
N THR A 7 25.92 7.91 8.34
CA THR A 7 26.26 7.67 9.74
C THR A 7 26.03 6.22 10.14
N VAL A 8 26.95 5.70 10.95
CA VAL A 8 26.82 4.38 11.61
C VAL A 8 26.12 4.49 12.96
N GLU A 9 25.88 5.70 13.46
CA GLU A 9 25.26 5.92 14.76
C GLU A 9 23.75 5.71 14.69
N THR A 10 23.22 4.90 15.60
CA THR A 10 21.77 4.69 15.72
C THR A 10 21.12 5.79 16.56
N LEU A 11 20.99 6.97 15.95
CA LEU A 11 20.47 8.19 16.59
C LEU A 11 18.94 8.23 16.69
N ILE A 12 18.26 7.58 15.76
CA ILE A 12 16.80 7.38 15.74
C ILE A 12 16.54 5.87 15.72
N LYS A 13 15.73 5.38 16.67
CA LYS A 13 15.41 3.95 16.80
C LYS A 13 14.07 3.70 17.46
N ASN A 14 13.67 2.44 17.55
CA ASN A 14 12.41 2.01 18.17
C ASN A 14 11.22 2.79 17.61
N VAL A 15 11.24 3.00 16.29
CA VAL A 15 10.13 3.66 15.62
C VAL A 15 8.91 2.76 15.76
N SER A 16 7.81 3.32 16.24
CA SER A 16 6.55 2.62 16.43
C SER A 16 5.38 3.48 15.97
N CYS A 17 4.30 2.82 15.59
CA CYS A 17 3.07 3.45 15.12
C CYS A 17 1.91 2.99 15.98
N GLN A 18 1.13 3.93 16.48
CA GLN A 18 -0.10 3.66 17.22
C GLN A 18 -1.28 4.31 16.52
N GLN A 19 -2.33 3.53 16.25
CA GLN A 19 -3.56 4.05 15.69
C GLN A 19 -4.39 4.71 16.80
N GLN A 20 -4.87 5.91 16.56
CA GLN A 20 -5.70 6.70 17.47
C GLN A 20 -6.91 7.24 16.69
N GLY A 21 -7.96 6.45 16.58
CA GLY A 21 -9.16 6.81 15.80
C GLY A 21 -8.85 6.89 14.30
N GLY A 22 -9.14 8.04 13.69
CA GLY A 22 -8.84 8.33 12.27
C GLY A 22 -7.40 8.78 12.01
N ASP A 23 -6.58 8.90 13.05
CA ASP A 23 -5.18 9.29 12.96
C ASP A 23 -4.26 8.15 13.39
N PHE A 24 -2.98 8.30 13.07
CA PHE A 24 -1.93 7.51 13.71
C PHE A 24 -0.82 8.41 14.24
N VAL A 25 -0.15 7.92 15.27
CA VAL A 25 0.96 8.61 15.93
C VAL A 25 2.21 7.77 15.76
N LEU A 26 3.22 8.36 15.12
CA LEU A 26 4.55 7.79 15.03
C LEU A 26 5.39 8.30 16.20
N THR A 27 6.01 7.37 16.91
CA THR A 27 6.93 7.67 18.01
C THR A 27 8.26 6.96 17.77
N TRP A 28 9.34 7.54 18.27
CA TRP A 28 10.67 6.97 18.20
C TRP A 28 11.51 7.41 19.40
N HIS A 29 12.59 6.69 19.64
CA HIS A 29 13.63 7.13 20.54
C HIS A 29 14.50 8.19 19.84
N TRP A 30 14.71 9.30 20.53
CA TRP A 30 15.43 10.47 20.03
C TRP A 30 16.83 10.57 20.66
N GLY A 31 17.90 10.55 19.85
CA GLY A 31 19.29 10.68 20.31
C GLY A 31 19.60 12.02 20.98
N GLN A 32 20.53 12.05 21.95
CA GLN A 32 20.73 13.23 22.82
C GLN A 32 21.02 14.53 22.06
N ASP A 33 21.83 14.48 21.01
CA ASP A 33 22.36 15.68 20.33
C ASP A 33 21.69 16.00 18.98
N ILE A 34 20.49 15.47 18.78
CA ILE A 34 19.73 15.72 17.55
C ILE A 34 18.67 16.80 17.83
N PRO A 35 18.75 17.99 17.22
CA PRO A 35 17.73 19.03 17.41
C PRO A 35 16.45 18.79 16.60
N CYS A 36 16.57 18.20 15.41
CA CYS A 36 15.46 17.96 14.51
C CYS A 36 15.68 16.70 13.66
N VAL A 37 14.60 16.23 13.04
CA VAL A 37 14.62 15.15 12.06
C VAL A 37 13.94 15.61 10.77
N TYR A 38 14.26 14.94 9.67
CA TYR A 38 13.48 15.01 8.45
C TYR A 38 12.74 13.70 8.26
N VAL A 39 11.44 13.81 7.98
CA VAL A 39 10.56 12.66 7.78
C VAL A 39 10.22 12.55 6.30
N HIS A 40 10.58 11.41 5.72
CA HIS A 40 10.17 11.03 4.37
C HIS A 40 9.01 10.04 4.46
N LYS A 41 7.99 10.24 3.62
CA LYS A 41 6.83 9.34 3.49
C LYS A 41 6.75 8.85 2.05
N SER A 42 6.79 7.54 1.86
CA SER A 42 6.58 6.91 0.54
C SER A 42 5.51 5.83 0.61
N LEU A 43 5.03 5.38 -0.55
CA LEU A 43 4.27 4.12 -0.63
C LEU A 43 5.16 2.95 -0.19
N TYR A 44 4.55 1.94 0.41
CA TYR A 44 5.23 0.70 0.77
C TYR A 44 5.73 -0.04 -0.48
N GLY A 45 7.00 -0.47 -0.45
CA GLY A 45 7.63 -1.16 -1.58
C GLY A 45 8.07 -0.26 -2.73
N ALA A 46 7.84 1.05 -2.65
CA ALA A 46 8.42 1.99 -3.61
C ALA A 46 9.96 1.91 -3.55
N PRO A 47 10.66 1.90 -4.71
CA PRO A 47 12.11 2.02 -4.75
C PRO A 47 12.55 3.23 -3.94
N PHE A 48 13.64 3.08 -3.20
CA PHE A 48 14.15 4.12 -2.32
C PHE A 48 15.66 4.19 -2.40
N ASP A 49 16.17 5.39 -2.66
CA ASP A 49 17.58 5.74 -2.61
C ASP A 49 17.71 7.07 -1.86
N ALA A 50 18.45 7.05 -0.75
CA ALA A 50 18.65 8.23 0.09
C ALA A 50 19.38 9.37 -0.64
N GLY A 51 20.21 9.05 -1.64
CA GLY A 51 20.94 10.02 -2.45
C GLY A 51 20.08 10.74 -3.47
N LEU A 52 18.91 10.19 -3.81
CA LEU A 52 18.00 10.73 -4.83
C LEU A 52 16.79 11.47 -4.24
N ILE A 53 16.60 11.47 -2.91
CA ILE A 53 15.47 12.16 -2.28
C ILE A 53 15.60 13.67 -2.50
N GLU A 54 14.56 14.30 -3.01
CA GLU A 54 14.50 15.75 -3.15
C GLU A 54 14.15 16.43 -1.82
N ASP A 55 14.71 17.61 -1.58
CA ASP A 55 14.51 18.34 -0.31
C ASP A 55 13.00 18.63 -0.03
N GLN A 56 12.17 18.71 -1.08
CA GLN A 56 10.71 18.92 -0.98
C GLN A 56 9.91 17.68 -0.53
N GLU A 57 10.49 16.49 -0.63
CA GLU A 57 9.89 15.23 -0.16
C GLU A 57 10.10 15.01 1.34
N LEU A 58 10.86 15.90 1.99
CA LEU A 58 11.25 15.82 3.39
C LEU A 58 10.49 16.83 4.24
N LYS A 59 9.82 16.34 5.28
CA LYS A 59 9.16 17.17 6.28
C LYS A 59 10.07 17.36 7.48
N LEU A 60 10.51 18.59 7.74
CA LEU A 60 11.23 18.94 8.97
C LEU A 60 10.31 18.74 10.19
N TYR A 61 10.84 18.14 11.24
CA TYR A 61 10.15 17.96 12.51
C TYR A 61 11.12 18.14 13.67
N THR A 62 10.83 19.08 14.56
CA THR A 62 11.70 19.44 15.69
C THR A 62 11.45 18.56 16.90
N ARG A 63 12.44 18.49 17.80
CA ARG A 63 12.30 17.76 19.06
C ARG A 63 11.23 18.36 19.97
N GLU A 64 11.07 19.67 19.90
CA GLU A 64 10.09 20.48 20.62
C GLU A 64 8.67 20.11 20.17
N GLU A 65 8.41 20.10 18.85
CA GLU A 65 7.14 19.64 18.28
C GLU A 65 6.85 18.19 18.70
N TYR A 66 7.85 17.32 18.63
CA TYR A 66 7.72 15.92 19.04
C TYR A 66 7.29 15.78 20.50
N LYS A 67 7.88 16.57 21.41
CA LYS A 67 7.51 16.57 22.84
C LYS A 67 6.08 17.07 23.06
N VAL A 68 5.70 18.17 22.39
CA VAL A 68 4.37 18.77 22.50
C VAL A 68 3.29 17.81 22.02
N HIS A 69 3.50 17.16 20.87
CA HIS A 69 2.51 16.28 20.24
C HIS A 69 2.59 14.81 20.71
N LYS A 70 3.61 14.48 21.51
CA LYS A 70 3.95 13.12 21.96
C LYS A 70 4.18 12.16 20.78
N GLY A 71 4.87 12.64 19.75
CA GLY A 71 5.03 11.94 18.48
C GLY A 71 4.57 12.75 17.27
N LEU A 72 4.89 12.26 16.08
CA LEU A 72 4.38 12.80 14.82
C LEU A 72 2.96 12.28 14.59
N ARG A 73 1.99 13.18 14.55
CA ARG A 73 0.60 12.86 14.21
C ARG A 73 0.36 13.01 12.72
N GLU A 74 -0.19 11.97 12.11
CA GLU A 74 -0.58 11.95 10.71
C GLU A 74 -2.01 11.43 10.61
N LYS A 75 -2.78 12.02 9.71
CA LYS A 75 -4.12 11.51 9.42
C LYS A 75 -4.00 10.22 8.62
N ALA A 76 -4.86 9.25 8.90
CA ALA A 76 -5.08 8.12 8.00
C ALA A 76 -5.90 8.59 6.80
N GLU A 77 -5.31 9.43 5.95
CA GLU A 77 -5.94 9.87 4.70
C GLU A 77 -5.76 8.78 3.63
N GLY A 78 -6.89 8.28 3.13
CA GLY A 78 -6.93 7.19 2.16
C GLY A 78 -6.65 5.82 2.75
N ILE A 79 -6.53 4.82 1.88
CA ILE A 79 -6.26 3.44 2.26
C ILE A 79 -4.98 2.98 1.58
N GLY A 80 -4.04 2.43 2.35
CA GLY A 80 -2.80 1.88 1.83
C GLY A 80 -1.74 1.62 2.89
N ARG A 81 -0.58 1.16 2.41
CA ARG A 81 0.63 0.96 3.20
C ARG A 81 1.67 2.01 2.84
N TYR A 82 2.25 2.63 3.86
CA TYR A 82 3.27 3.66 3.72
C TYR A 82 4.55 3.24 4.42
N THR A 83 5.68 3.73 3.91
CA THR A 83 6.97 3.65 4.61
C THR A 83 7.37 5.03 5.06
N TYR A 84 7.57 5.18 6.35
CA TYR A 84 8.12 6.38 6.96
C TYR A 84 9.59 6.15 7.29
N ARG A 85 10.44 7.12 6.94
CA ARG A 85 11.87 7.12 7.25
C ARG A 85 12.19 8.42 7.99
N ILE A 86 12.80 8.29 9.16
CA ILE A 86 13.06 9.42 10.05
C ILE A 86 14.57 9.66 10.09
N PHE A 87 15.03 10.62 9.30
CA PHE A 87 16.44 10.96 9.19
C PHE A 87 16.84 11.95 10.28
N PRO A 88 17.82 11.65 11.13
CA PRO A 88 18.36 12.63 12.06
C PRO A 88 18.99 13.80 11.31
N CYS A 89 18.85 15.01 11.84
CA CYS A 89 19.48 16.20 11.30
C CYS A 89 20.34 16.86 12.36
N ARG A 90 21.58 17.19 12.01
CA ARG A 90 22.45 18.07 12.80
C ARG A 90 22.42 19.47 12.23
N LEU A 91 22.81 20.44 13.06
CA LEU A 91 23.02 21.82 12.64
C LEU A 91 24.51 22.11 12.80
N GLU A 92 25.18 22.41 11.69
CA GLU A 92 26.57 22.88 11.68
C GLU A 92 26.61 24.29 11.11
N ASP A 93 27.14 25.23 11.88
CA ASP A 93 27.13 26.67 11.56
C ASP A 93 25.72 27.18 11.15
N GLY A 94 24.68 26.65 11.82
CA GLY A 94 23.28 26.98 11.54
C GLY A 94 22.70 26.36 10.27
N LYS A 95 23.45 25.49 9.57
CA LYS A 95 23.00 24.81 8.35
C LYS A 95 22.62 23.35 8.65
N PRO A 96 21.51 22.85 8.08
CA PRO A 96 21.09 21.46 8.28
C PRO A 96 22.00 20.50 7.52
N ILE A 97 22.44 19.46 8.23
CA ILE A 97 23.10 18.28 7.67
C ILE A 97 22.21 17.08 7.96
N LEU A 98 21.68 16.48 6.88
CA LEU A 98 20.88 15.27 6.92
C LEU A 98 21.80 14.07 7.12
N LEU A 99 21.60 13.33 8.20
CA LEU A 99 22.33 12.10 8.44
C LEU A 99 21.56 10.93 7.86
N ILE A 100 22.24 10.09 7.07
CA ILE A 100 21.71 8.86 6.46
C ILE A 100 22.17 7.68 7.30
N PRO A 101 21.33 7.13 8.20
CA PRO A 101 21.73 6.03 9.06
C PRO A 101 21.90 4.74 8.27
N GLN A 102 22.88 3.93 8.65
CA GLN A 102 22.95 2.55 8.18
C GLN A 102 21.84 1.69 8.80
N GLY A 103 21.22 0.85 7.97
CA GLY A 103 20.16 -0.07 8.37
C GLY A 103 18.80 0.59 8.67
N ASP A 104 17.86 -0.20 9.16
CA ASP A 104 16.43 0.14 9.10
C ASP A 104 15.84 0.60 10.44
N ALA A 105 16.66 0.86 11.46
CA ALA A 105 16.19 1.24 12.79
C ALA A 105 15.33 2.53 12.80
N HIS A 106 15.51 3.37 11.79
CA HIS A 106 14.81 4.64 11.60
C HIS A 106 13.60 4.54 10.66
N VAL A 107 13.23 3.32 10.25
CA VAL A 107 12.19 3.03 9.27
C VAL A 107 11.00 2.36 9.95
N ILE A 108 9.79 2.72 9.52
CA ILE A 108 8.57 2.01 9.89
C ILE A 108 7.61 1.86 8.72
N HIS A 109 6.88 0.75 8.70
CA HIS A 109 5.78 0.53 7.76
C HIS A 109 4.45 0.70 8.48
N VAL A 110 3.60 1.56 7.93
CA VAL A 110 2.29 1.90 8.49
C VAL A 110 1.21 1.43 7.54
N SER A 111 0.21 0.71 8.05
CA SER A 111 -1.00 0.39 7.31
C SER A 111 -2.14 1.26 7.81
N THR A 112 -2.84 1.92 6.89
CA THR A 112 -4.03 2.75 7.18
C THR A 112 -5.34 1.99 6.97
N GLY A 113 -5.26 0.69 6.63
CA GLY A 113 -6.40 -0.18 6.32
C GLY A 113 -6.17 -0.98 5.04
N LYS A 114 -7.16 -1.79 4.65
CA LYS A 114 -7.16 -2.53 3.38
C LYS A 114 -8.07 -1.88 2.36
N ALA A 115 -7.58 -1.66 1.16
CA ALA A 115 -8.37 -1.05 0.11
C ALA A 115 -9.43 -2.05 -0.36
N LYS A 116 -10.70 -1.61 -0.40
CA LYS A 116 -11.81 -2.50 -0.76
C LYS A 116 -11.92 -2.61 -2.27
N ILE A 117 -12.05 -3.84 -2.74
CA ILE A 117 -12.27 -4.20 -4.14
C ILE A 117 -13.62 -4.90 -4.20
N TYR A 118 -14.62 -4.18 -4.70
CA TYR A 118 -15.95 -4.74 -4.89
C TYR A 118 -16.03 -5.36 -6.27
N TYR A 119 -16.66 -6.53 -6.38
CA TYR A 119 -16.82 -7.17 -7.68
C TYR A 119 -18.17 -7.86 -7.83
N SER A 120 -18.71 -7.79 -9.04
CA SER A 120 -19.93 -8.47 -9.43
C SER A 120 -19.80 -9.13 -10.80
N PHE A 121 -20.70 -10.09 -11.03
CA PHE A 121 -20.78 -10.88 -12.24
C PHE A 121 -22.11 -10.64 -12.94
N LYS A 122 -22.09 -9.97 -14.09
CA LYS A 122 -23.29 -9.77 -14.90
C LYS A 122 -23.35 -10.83 -16.00
N ARG A 123 -24.33 -11.72 -15.91
CA ARG A 123 -24.62 -12.72 -16.96
C ARG A 123 -25.69 -12.20 -17.91
N SER A 124 -25.50 -12.41 -19.21
CA SER A 124 -26.48 -12.12 -20.25
C SER A 124 -26.56 -13.27 -21.25
N GLY A 125 -27.74 -13.49 -21.83
CA GLY A 125 -27.96 -14.55 -22.81
C GLY A 125 -29.32 -15.25 -22.65
N SER A 126 -29.84 -15.80 -23.75
CA SER A 126 -31.13 -16.49 -23.78
C SER A 126 -31.07 -17.85 -23.06
N TRP A 127 -32.16 -18.23 -22.38
CA TRP A 127 -32.32 -19.52 -21.70
C TRP A 127 -32.06 -20.71 -22.64
N PHE A 128 -32.26 -20.57 -23.95
CA PHE A 128 -32.12 -21.70 -24.88
C PHE A 128 -30.69 -21.97 -25.36
N ARG A 129 -29.74 -21.05 -25.15
CA ARG A 129 -28.34 -21.24 -25.59
C ARG A 129 -27.55 -22.06 -24.57
N LYS A 130 -26.63 -22.90 -25.04
CA LYS A 130 -25.70 -23.68 -24.19
C LYS A 130 -24.63 -22.78 -23.54
N GLN A 131 -24.36 -21.64 -24.15
CA GLN A 131 -23.39 -20.65 -23.71
C GLN A 131 -24.10 -19.36 -23.29
N GLN A 132 -23.49 -18.65 -22.36
CA GLN A 132 -23.91 -17.34 -21.87
C GLN A 132 -22.71 -16.41 -21.87
N THR A 133 -22.99 -15.12 -21.96
CA THR A 133 -21.98 -14.08 -21.83
C THR A 133 -21.87 -13.68 -20.37
N LEU A 134 -20.63 -13.51 -19.90
CA LEU A 134 -20.33 -12.99 -18.57
C LEU A 134 -19.49 -11.71 -18.70
N GLN A 135 -19.92 -10.66 -18.02
CA GLN A 135 -19.13 -9.45 -17.80
C GLN A 135 -18.74 -9.37 -16.32
N ILE A 136 -17.45 -9.22 -16.07
CA ILE A 136 -16.93 -8.99 -14.72
C ILE A 136 -16.88 -7.47 -14.51
N ARG A 137 -17.53 -6.99 -13.44
CA ARG A 137 -17.50 -5.61 -13.00
C ARG A 137 -16.70 -5.51 -11.71
N ILE A 138 -15.77 -4.57 -11.64
CA ILE A 138 -14.92 -4.36 -10.45
C ILE A 138 -14.93 -2.88 -10.11
N PHE A 139 -15.10 -2.56 -8.85
CA PHE A 139 -14.92 -1.21 -8.32
C PHE A 139 -13.74 -1.19 -7.35
N SER A 140 -12.86 -0.20 -7.49
CA SER A 140 -11.79 0.08 -6.52
C SER A 140 -11.66 1.57 -6.24
N GLU A 141 -11.24 1.90 -5.02
CA GLU A 141 -10.98 3.29 -4.61
C GLU A 141 -9.59 3.78 -5.03
N ILE A 142 -8.67 2.85 -5.30
CA ILE A 142 -7.28 3.11 -5.69
C ILE A 142 -6.89 2.35 -6.96
N PRO A 143 -5.81 2.75 -7.66
CA PRO A 143 -5.25 1.98 -8.77
C PRO A 143 -4.79 0.59 -8.30
N ILE A 144 -5.00 -0.43 -9.14
CA ILE A 144 -4.61 -1.82 -8.85
C ILE A 144 -3.85 -2.39 -10.05
N ALA A 145 -2.65 -2.90 -9.81
CA ALA A 145 -1.86 -3.52 -10.86
C ALA A 145 -2.51 -4.81 -11.39
N LYS A 146 -2.36 -5.08 -12.68
CA LYS A 146 -2.97 -6.21 -13.38
C LYS A 146 -2.59 -7.58 -12.81
N ASP A 147 -1.45 -7.66 -12.14
CA ASP A 147 -0.93 -8.89 -11.55
C ASP A 147 -1.46 -9.13 -10.13
N VAL A 148 -2.29 -8.24 -9.56
CA VAL A 148 -2.88 -8.40 -8.22
C VAL A 148 -4.02 -9.42 -8.21
N LEU A 149 -4.86 -9.40 -9.24
CA LEU A 149 -6.07 -10.21 -9.33
C LEU A 149 -6.02 -11.20 -10.48
N CYS A 150 -6.72 -12.32 -10.31
CA CYS A 150 -7.07 -13.25 -11.36
C CYS A 150 -8.51 -13.72 -11.18
N TYR A 151 -9.11 -14.26 -12.24
CA TYR A 151 -10.36 -15.00 -12.12
C TYR A 151 -10.14 -16.47 -12.45
N VAL A 152 -10.84 -17.33 -11.72
CA VAL A 152 -10.79 -18.78 -11.93
C VAL A 152 -12.14 -19.25 -12.43
N LYS A 153 -12.12 -20.10 -13.45
CA LYS A 153 -13.30 -20.76 -14.00
C LYS A 153 -13.27 -22.25 -13.66
N LYS A 154 -14.34 -22.77 -13.08
CA LYS A 154 -14.52 -24.18 -12.75
C LYS A 154 -15.93 -24.64 -13.16
N GLU A 155 -16.03 -25.83 -13.74
CA GLU A 155 -17.32 -26.42 -14.10
C GLU A 155 -17.98 -27.07 -12.87
N GLY A 156 -19.26 -26.81 -12.67
CA GLY A 156 -20.13 -27.51 -11.71
C GLY A 156 -20.11 -26.98 -10.28
N SER A 157 -19.04 -26.34 -9.82
CA SER A 157 -18.97 -25.75 -8.47
C SER A 157 -18.06 -24.52 -8.39
N PRO A 158 -18.25 -23.65 -7.38
CA PRO A 158 -17.36 -22.51 -7.17
C PRO A 158 -15.92 -22.95 -6.89
N PRO A 159 -14.91 -22.29 -7.49
CA PRO A 159 -13.52 -22.48 -7.10
C PRO A 159 -13.28 -22.18 -5.62
N ALA A 160 -12.55 -23.06 -4.93
CA ALA A 160 -12.15 -22.89 -3.54
C ALA A 160 -10.90 -21.98 -3.39
N HIS A 161 -9.96 -22.07 -4.33
CA HIS A 161 -8.73 -21.28 -4.37
C HIS A 161 -8.29 -20.99 -5.82
N LYS A 162 -7.23 -20.18 -6.00
CA LYS A 162 -6.77 -19.74 -7.32
C LYS A 162 -6.37 -20.90 -8.26
N ASP A 163 -5.88 -22.00 -7.69
CA ASP A 163 -5.48 -23.20 -8.44
C ASP A 163 -6.61 -24.25 -8.61
N ASP A 164 -7.84 -23.96 -8.14
CA ASP A 164 -9.00 -24.87 -8.22
C ASP A 164 -9.85 -24.60 -9.48
N GLY A 165 -9.25 -24.85 -10.64
CA GLY A 165 -9.86 -24.62 -11.95
C GLY A 165 -8.87 -23.99 -12.92
N THR A 166 -9.39 -23.40 -14.00
CA THR A 166 -8.54 -22.66 -14.96
C THR A 166 -8.43 -21.21 -14.50
N GLN A 167 -7.20 -20.78 -14.17
CA GLN A 167 -6.89 -19.40 -13.83
C GLN A 167 -6.70 -18.56 -15.11
N TYR A 168 -7.22 -17.34 -15.08
CA TYR A 168 -7.04 -16.35 -16.13
C TYR A 168 -6.50 -15.04 -15.52
N PRO A 169 -5.36 -14.52 -16.02
CA PRO A 169 -4.79 -13.27 -15.54
C PRO A 169 -5.55 -12.07 -16.10
N PHE A 170 -5.41 -10.92 -15.43
CA PHE A 170 -5.87 -9.66 -15.98
C PHE A 170 -4.76 -9.07 -16.86
N ILE A 171 -5.15 -8.48 -17.98
CA ILE A 171 -4.19 -7.98 -18.99
C ILE A 171 -3.88 -6.48 -18.84
N ARG A 172 -4.64 -5.77 -18.01
CA ARG A 172 -4.53 -4.32 -17.78
C ARG A 172 -4.74 -3.98 -16.31
N ASP A 173 -4.12 -2.88 -15.89
CA ASP A 173 -4.31 -2.32 -14.55
C ASP A 173 -5.76 -1.82 -14.41
N LEU A 174 -6.24 -1.80 -13.17
CA LEU A 174 -7.54 -1.23 -12.83
C LEU A 174 -7.33 0.22 -12.38
N VAL A 175 -8.20 1.10 -12.86
CA VAL A 175 -8.22 2.51 -12.46
C VAL A 175 -9.22 2.71 -11.31
N PRO A 176 -9.10 3.77 -10.51
CA PRO A 176 -10.12 4.12 -9.53
C PRO A 176 -11.51 4.24 -10.16
N GLY A 177 -12.53 3.73 -9.48
CA GLY A 177 -13.91 3.68 -9.95
C GLY A 177 -14.29 2.33 -10.57
N VAL A 178 -15.29 2.34 -11.46
CA VAL A 178 -15.85 1.14 -12.08
C VAL A 178 -15.02 0.71 -13.30
N ASN A 179 -14.54 -0.53 -13.25
CA ASN A 179 -13.84 -1.20 -14.33
C ASN A 179 -14.74 -2.32 -14.89
N LEU A 180 -15.07 -2.23 -16.17
CA LEU A 180 -15.78 -3.29 -16.90
C LEU A 180 -14.80 -4.10 -17.71
N LEU A 181 -14.58 -5.36 -17.36
CA LEU A 181 -13.76 -6.25 -18.16
C LEU A 181 -14.47 -6.64 -19.47
N PRO A 182 -13.70 -7.00 -20.52
CA PRO A 182 -14.28 -7.57 -21.73
C PRO A 182 -15.21 -8.73 -21.42
N GLU A 183 -16.29 -8.83 -22.17
CA GLU A 183 -17.23 -9.94 -22.08
C GLU A 183 -16.56 -11.25 -22.49
N ILE A 184 -16.85 -12.32 -21.74
CA ILE A 184 -16.33 -13.67 -22.01
C ILE A 184 -17.48 -14.67 -22.16
N GLU A 185 -17.31 -15.64 -23.05
CA GLU A 185 -18.25 -16.76 -23.19
C GLU A 185 -17.99 -17.83 -22.13
N VAL A 186 -19.06 -18.25 -21.46
CA VAL A 186 -19.04 -19.26 -20.41
C VAL A 186 -20.16 -20.26 -20.63
N ARG A 187 -19.93 -21.51 -20.24
CA ARG A 187 -21.00 -22.52 -20.18
C ARG A 187 -21.91 -22.19 -19.00
N LYS A 188 -23.17 -22.61 -19.07
CA LYS A 188 -24.12 -22.43 -17.94
C LYS A 188 -23.65 -23.05 -16.62
N LYS A 189 -22.88 -24.13 -16.69
CA LYS A 189 -22.34 -24.82 -15.51
C LYS A 189 -21.02 -24.22 -15.03
N ASP A 190 -20.44 -23.26 -15.76
CA ASP A 190 -19.20 -22.62 -15.35
C ASP A 190 -19.48 -21.63 -14.21
N VAL A 191 -18.75 -21.81 -13.12
CA VAL A 191 -18.72 -20.92 -11.98
C VAL A 191 -17.39 -20.19 -11.97
N ILE A 192 -17.45 -18.86 -11.77
CA ILE A 192 -16.28 -18.00 -11.77
C ILE A 192 -16.16 -17.30 -10.42
N ARG A 193 -14.93 -17.16 -9.94
CA ARG A 193 -14.58 -16.43 -8.72
C ARG A 193 -13.27 -15.67 -8.91
N LEU A 194 -13.16 -14.51 -8.28
CA LEU A 194 -11.93 -13.72 -8.27
C LEU A 194 -11.06 -14.13 -7.08
N PHE A 195 -9.74 -14.04 -7.27
CA PHE A 195 -8.74 -14.28 -6.24
C PHE A 195 -7.57 -13.31 -6.40
N PHE A 196 -6.89 -13.06 -5.28
CA PHE A 196 -5.54 -12.53 -5.33
C PHE A 196 -4.59 -13.57 -5.94
N THR A 197 -3.70 -13.13 -6.82
CA THR A 197 -2.63 -13.99 -7.37
C THR A 197 -1.65 -14.45 -6.28
N ASP A 198 -1.37 -13.56 -5.32
CA ASP A 198 -0.69 -13.85 -4.06
C ASP A 198 -1.55 -13.37 -2.87
N GLY A 199 -2.26 -14.30 -2.24
CA GLY A 199 -3.13 -14.01 -1.11
C GLY A 199 -2.41 -13.51 0.15
N LYS A 200 -1.14 -13.89 0.35
CA LYS A 200 -0.36 -13.42 1.51
C LYS A 200 0.07 -11.97 1.30
N LYS A 201 0.63 -11.66 0.14
CA LYS A 201 1.06 -10.30 -0.21
C LYS A 201 -0.13 -9.36 -0.32
N TYR A 202 -1.12 -9.70 -1.14
CA TYR A 202 -2.21 -8.78 -1.48
C TYR A 202 -3.33 -8.77 -0.45
N GLY A 203 -3.52 -9.85 0.30
CA GLY A 203 -4.51 -9.90 1.39
C GLY A 203 -4.18 -8.96 2.55
N GLU A 204 -2.94 -8.47 2.69
CA GLU A 204 -2.59 -7.42 3.66
C GLU A 204 -2.93 -6.01 3.17
N MET A 205 -3.05 -5.81 1.85
CA MET A 205 -3.25 -4.51 1.21
C MET A 205 -4.70 -4.29 0.77
N TYR A 206 -5.40 -5.36 0.42
CA TYR A 206 -6.70 -5.32 -0.21
C TYR A 206 -7.68 -6.26 0.46
N GLU A 207 -8.95 -5.90 0.37
CA GLU A 207 -10.08 -6.76 0.74
C GLU A 207 -10.96 -6.96 -0.49
N LEU A 208 -11.23 -8.22 -0.85
CA LEU A 208 -12.03 -8.57 -2.02
C LEU A 208 -13.46 -8.92 -1.59
N ILE A 209 -14.43 -8.12 -2.02
CA ILE A 209 -15.81 -8.15 -1.54
C ILE A 209 -16.76 -8.47 -2.71
N PRO A 210 -17.46 -9.62 -2.70
CA PRO A 210 -18.47 -9.93 -3.71
C PRO A 210 -19.75 -9.10 -3.51
N GLU A 211 -20.33 -8.63 -4.61
CA GLU A 211 -21.65 -7.97 -4.72
C GLU A 211 -22.69 -8.89 -5.38
#